data_AF-A0A432GCK6-F1
#
_entry.id   AF-A0A432GCK6-F1
#
_cell.length_a   1.000
_cell.length_b   1.000
_cell.length_c   1.000
_cell.angle_alpha   90.00
_cell.angle_beta   90.00
_cell.angle_gamma   90.00
#
_symmetry.space_group_name_H-M   'P 1'
#
loop_
_entity.id
_entity.type
_entity.pdbx_description
1 polymer ?
#
loop_
_entity_poly.entity_id
_entity_poly.type
_entity_poly.pdbx_seq_one_letter_code
_entity_poly.pdbx_strand_id
1 'polypeptide(L)' 'KSRIVGDSDFDSCSKKAGWITPVPGGVGPVTVSCLMRNTISAAQKLKSYYESQFQNSIDAPF' A
#
# COMPACT_ATOMS: atom_id res chain seq x y z
N LYS A 1 16.24 5.47 26.92
CA LYS A 1 15.91 5.45 25.47
C LYS A 1 15.01 4.24 25.22
N SER A 2 13.83 4.41 24.66
CA SER A 2 13.02 3.29 24.18
C SER A 2 13.57 2.80 22.82
N ARG A 3 13.52 1.48 22.58
CA ARG A 3 13.90 0.86 21.31
C ARG A 3 12.63 0.35 20.65
N ILE A 4 12.52 0.55 19.34
CA ILE A 4 11.45 -0.05 18.53
C ILE A 4 11.87 -1.49 18.22
N VAL A 5 11.05 -2.45 18.64
CA VAL A 5 11.27 -3.89 18.47
C VAL A 5 10.02 -4.51 17.84
N GLY A 6 10.20 -5.62 17.13
CA GLY A 6 9.11 -6.42 16.57
C GLY A 6 8.81 -7.65 17.42
N ASP A 7 7.92 -8.49 16.92
CA ASP A 7 7.42 -9.65 17.66
C ASP A 7 8.37 -10.86 17.66
N SER A 8 9.34 -10.88 16.73
CA SER A 8 10.29 -11.98 16.57
C SER A 8 11.59 -11.73 17.31
N ASP A 9 12.10 -12.75 18.00
CA ASP A 9 13.49 -12.81 18.43
C ASP A 9 14.40 -13.03 17.20
N PHE A 10 14.89 -11.93 16.66
CA PHE A 10 15.58 -11.90 15.38
C PHE A 10 16.84 -12.80 15.38
N ASP A 11 17.56 -12.89 16.51
CA ASP A 11 18.83 -13.62 16.58
C ASP A 11 18.64 -15.14 16.57
N SER A 12 17.57 -15.65 17.18
CA SER A 12 17.25 -17.08 17.13
C SER A 12 16.53 -17.46 15.83
N CYS A 13 15.61 -16.62 15.35
CA CYS A 13 14.84 -16.88 14.13
C CYS A 13 15.70 -16.79 12.87
N SER A 14 16.64 -15.84 12.78
CA SER A 14 17.50 -15.66 11.59
C SER A 14 18.37 -16.88 11.27
N LYS A 15 18.67 -17.73 12.27
CA LYS A 15 19.47 -18.95 12.08
C LYS A 15 18.70 -20.10 11.43
N LYS A 16 17.36 -20.05 11.45
CA LYS A 16 16.48 -21.12 10.93
C LYS A 16 15.63 -20.66 9.75
N ALA A 17 15.24 -19.39 9.73
CA ALA A 17 14.37 -18.85 8.69
C ALA A 17 15.13 -18.67 7.38
N GLY A 18 14.51 -19.04 6.25
CA GLY A 18 15.07 -18.75 4.92
C GLY A 18 15.07 -17.25 4.58
N TRP A 19 14.11 -16.50 5.14
CA TRP A 19 13.99 -15.05 5.02
C TRP A 19 13.40 -14.49 6.30
N ILE A 20 13.83 -13.29 6.72
CA ILE A 20 13.35 -12.61 7.92
C ILE A 20 13.32 -11.09 7.69
N THR A 21 12.26 -10.42 8.13
CA THR A 21 12.15 -8.95 8.03
C THR A 21 12.62 -8.29 9.32
N PRO A 22 13.58 -7.34 9.27
CA PRO A 22 14.06 -6.67 10.47
C PRO A 22 13.03 -5.67 11.00
N VAL A 23 13.07 -5.41 12.31
CA VAL A 23 12.35 -4.30 12.93
C VAL A 23 13.35 -3.48 13.74
N PRO A 24 13.49 -2.16 13.45
CA PRO A 24 12.79 -1.39 12.41
C PRO A 24 13.30 -1.69 10.98
N GLY A 25 12.56 -1.22 9.97
CA GLY A 25 13.00 -1.22 8.56
C GLY A 25 12.43 -2.32 7.66
N GLY A 26 11.63 -3.25 8.20
CA GLY A 26 10.97 -4.30 7.44
C GLY A 26 9.66 -3.84 6.80
N VAL A 27 8.53 -4.29 7.34
CA VAL A 27 7.21 -4.08 6.72
C VAL A 27 6.68 -2.64 6.79
N GLY A 28 7.17 -1.83 7.74
CA GLY A 28 6.70 -0.46 7.95
C GLY A 28 6.75 0.43 6.69
N PRO A 29 7.92 0.59 6.04
CA PRO A 29 8.03 1.33 4.78
C PRO A 29 7.16 0.76 3.65
N VAL A 30 7.04 -0.57 3.56
CA VAL A 30 6.21 -1.23 2.55
C VAL A 30 4.72 -0.91 2.74
N THR A 31 4.25 -0.82 3.98
CA THR A 31 2.87 -0.40 4.29
C THR A 31 2.58 1.01 3.78
N VAL A 32 3.51 1.95 3.96
CA VAL A 32 3.37 3.31 3.43
C VAL A 32 3.31 3.30 1.91
N SER A 33 4.19 2.56 1.24
CA SER A 33 4.16 2.42 -0.23
C SER A 33 2.85 1.81 -0.74
N CYS A 34 2.33 0.79 -0.04
CA CYS A 34 1.07 0.16 -0.39
C CYS A 34 -0.11 1.13 -0.26
N LEU A 35 -0.14 1.91 0.81
CA LEU A 35 -1.14 2.97 0.99
C LEU A 35 -1.10 3.97 -0.17
N MET A 36 0.08 4.46 -0.55
CA MET A 36 0.21 5.41 -1.67
C MET A 36 -0.25 4.81 -3.01
N ARG A 37 0.10 3.56 -3.28
CA ARG A 37 -0.36 2.83 -4.48
C ARG A 37 -1.89 2.71 -4.50
N ASN A 38 -2.49 2.38 -3.36
CA ASN A 38 -3.94 2.24 -3.25
C ASN A 38 -4.64 3.59 -3.45
N THR A 39 -4.09 4.67 -2.89
CA THR A 39 -4.60 6.04 -3.09
C THR A 39 -4.60 6.44 -4.57
N ILE A 40 -3.50 6.20 -5.29
CA ILE A 40 -3.42 6.51 -6.73
C ILE A 40 -4.42 5.67 -7.51
N SER A 41 -4.52 4.37 -7.21
CA SER A 41 -5.45 3.46 -7.88
C SER A 41 -6.90 3.89 -7.67
N ALA A 42 -7.26 4.33 -6.46
CA ALA A 42 -8.58 4.85 -6.15
C ALA A 42 -8.87 6.16 -6.90
N ALA A 43 -7.91 7.09 -6.92
CA ALA A 43 -8.05 8.36 -7.65
C ALA A 43 -8.24 8.14 -9.16
N GLN A 44 -7.51 7.21 -9.78
CA GLN A 44 -7.64 6.86 -11.19
C GLN A 44 -9.01 6.24 -11.50
N LYS A 45 -9.53 5.36 -10.62
CA LYS A 45 -10.87 4.78 -10.75
C LYS A 45 -11.95 5.86 -10.65
N LEU A 46 -11.83 6.77 -9.69
CA LEU A 46 -12.76 7.89 -9.52
C LEU A 46 -12.77 8.78 -10.78
N LYS A 47 -11.59 9.13 -11.29
CA LYS A 47 -11.44 9.91 -12.52
C LYS A 47 -12.14 9.24 -13.70
N SER A 48 -11.83 7.96 -13.94
CA SER A 48 -12.40 7.19 -15.06
C SER A 48 -13.92 7.07 -14.96
N TYR A 49 -14.44 6.90 -13.74
CA TYR A 49 -15.89 6.88 -13.49
C TYR A 49 -16.54 8.19 -13.93
N TYR A 50 -16.03 9.34 -13.47
CA TYR A 50 -16.60 10.63 -13.87
C TYR A 50 -16.44 10.92 -15.35
N GLU A 51 -15.30 10.62 -15.96
CA GLU A 51 -15.11 10.75 -17.41
C GLU A 51 -16.17 9.96 -18.19
N SER A 52 -16.45 8.72 -17.79
CA SER A 52 -17.51 7.91 -18.43
C SER A 52 -18.91 8.49 -18.25
N GLN A 53 -19.23 9.03 -17.07
CA GLN A 53 -20.57 9.56 -16.78
C GLN A 53 -20.81 10.88 -17.52
N PHE A 54 -19.82 11.78 -17.57
CA PHE A 54 -19.97 13.07 -18.23
C PHE A 54 -19.88 12.95 -19.76
N GLN A 55 -19.06 12.04 -20.30
CA GLN A 55 -19.06 11.76 -21.73
C GLN A 55 -20.45 11.26 -22.20
N ASN A 56 -21.04 10.31 -21.46
CA ASN A 56 -22.38 9.78 -21.77
C ASN A 56 -23.49 10.85 -21.65
N SER A 57 -23.30 11.89 -20.83
CA SER A 57 -24.28 12.98 -20.72
C SER A 57 -24.22 14.02 -21.84
N ILE A 58 -23.08 14.15 -22.54
CA ILE A 58 -22.92 15.08 -23.68
C ILE A 58 -23.43 14.43 -24.97
N ASP A 59 -23.28 13.10 -25.09
CA ASP A 59 -23.70 12.34 -26.26
C ASP A 59 -25.19 11.90 -26.22
N ALA A 60 -25.91 12.21 -25.14
CA ALA A 60 -27.36 11.99 -25.06
C ALA A 60 -28.07 13.01 -25.96
N PRO A 61 -28.81 12.57 -27.01
CA PRO A 61 -29.62 13.49 -27.78
C PRO A 61 -30.73 14.01 -26.87
N PHE A 62 -30.98 15.32 -26.95
CA PHE A 62 -32.15 15.94 -26.34
C PHE A 62 -33.44 15.20 -26.72
#